data_AF-A0A1B6Z4R8-F1
#
_entry.id   AF-A0A1B6Z4R8-F1
#
_cell.length_a   1.000
_cell.length_b   1.000
_cell.length_c   1.000
_cell.angle_alpha   90.00
_cell.angle_beta   90.00
_cell.angle_gamma   90.00
#
_symmetry.space_group_name_H-M   'P 1'
#
loop_
_entity.id
_entity.type
_entity.pdbx_description
1 polymer ?
#
loop_
_entity_poly.entity_id
_entity_poly.type
_entity_poly.pdbx_seq_one_letter_code
_entity_poly.pdbx_strand_id
1 'polypeptide(L)'
;MKIIPAFKRATGRPYPFEEEPCAMCGDPNRAPGNWHSEDYSEPFSFEAPESFPVCGVCHSRLHKRFNAEPGEWKLYCLFLASGGYGSEFTKCMTLRERRALAARISSEERIELASMRELVDRPNWWEDLTLDPESLEAPWARPRPLRPRPDADAFSTAFKQFEFSETERSILRFHSASSRRTASMRQIAKAVLGVNKPQSVNLAYGRLAKKVCGELQWHPDRRADGSKIWMSLFAEGWQPAVREYEWTMVSTAATAAKKLGILP
;
A
#
# COMPACT_ATOMS: atom_id res chain seq x y z
N MET A 1 -12.55 14.82 -6.54
CA MET A 1 -11.84 15.78 -7.41
C MET A 1 -11.68 15.18 -8.80
N LYS A 2 -11.95 15.90 -9.89
CA LYS A 2 -11.74 15.36 -11.26
C LYS A 2 -10.26 15.56 -11.64
N ILE A 3 -9.46 14.49 -11.50
CA ILE A 3 -7.99 14.46 -11.71
C ILE A 3 -7.61 14.92 -13.14
N ILE A 4 -8.36 14.49 -14.16
CA ILE A 4 -8.09 14.81 -15.57
C ILE A 4 -8.12 16.32 -15.87
N PRO A 5 -9.16 17.09 -15.48
CA PRO A 5 -9.13 18.54 -15.59
C PRO A 5 -7.93 19.23 -14.92
N ALA A 6 -7.47 18.72 -13.77
CA ALA A 6 -6.29 19.29 -13.10
C ALA A 6 -5.01 19.02 -13.89
N PHE A 7 -4.82 17.78 -14.35
CA PHE A 7 -3.71 17.40 -15.22
C PHE A 7 -3.67 18.24 -16.50
N LYS A 8 -4.82 18.38 -17.18
CA LYS A 8 -4.91 19.17 -18.42
C LYS A 8 -4.54 20.63 -18.20
N ARG A 9 -4.97 21.23 -17.09
CA ARG A 9 -4.57 22.61 -16.74
C ARG A 9 -3.08 22.74 -16.46
N ALA A 10 -2.48 21.73 -15.83
CA ALA A 10 -1.06 21.76 -15.45
C ALA A 10 -0.11 21.50 -16.62
N THR A 11 -0.49 20.61 -17.56
CA THR A 11 0.43 20.11 -18.61
C THR A 11 0.03 20.50 -20.03
N GLY A 12 -1.19 20.98 -20.24
CA GLY A 12 -1.76 21.22 -21.57
C GLY A 12 -2.20 19.94 -22.32
N ARG A 13 -1.83 18.76 -21.84
CA ARG A 13 -2.18 17.47 -22.45
C ARG A 13 -3.59 17.02 -22.03
N PRO A 14 -4.39 16.41 -22.92
CA PRO A 14 -5.73 15.97 -22.56
C PRO A 14 -5.72 14.75 -21.64
N TYR A 15 -4.69 13.90 -21.74
CA TYR A 15 -4.53 12.69 -20.92
C TYR A 15 -3.06 12.44 -20.54
N PRO A 16 -2.79 11.82 -19.39
CA PRO A 16 -1.47 11.30 -19.08
C PRO A 16 -1.17 10.07 -19.97
N PHE A 17 0.12 9.84 -20.21
CA PHE A 17 0.64 8.68 -20.92
C PHE A 17 0.11 8.50 -22.36
N GLU A 18 -0.16 9.56 -23.13
CA GLU A 18 -0.56 9.38 -24.53
C GLU A 18 0.48 8.57 -25.30
N GLU A 19 0.01 7.70 -26.21
CA GLU A 19 0.83 6.83 -27.07
C GLU A 19 1.64 5.74 -26.33
N GLU A 20 1.61 5.72 -25.00
CA GLU A 20 2.28 4.67 -24.25
C GLU A 20 1.48 3.35 -24.28
N PRO A 21 2.15 2.19 -24.46
CA PRO A 21 1.49 0.90 -24.41
C PRO A 21 0.97 0.60 -23.00
N CYS A 22 0.15 -0.44 -22.87
CA CYS A 22 -0.23 -0.94 -21.55
C CYS A 22 1.02 -1.38 -20.77
N ALA A 23 1.28 -0.78 -19.61
CA ALA A 23 2.37 -1.15 -18.72
C ALA A 23 2.29 -2.61 -18.24
N MET A 24 1.08 -3.19 -18.13
CA MET A 24 0.90 -4.59 -17.71
C MET A 24 1.09 -5.61 -18.84
N CYS A 25 0.36 -5.46 -19.95
CA CYS A 25 0.35 -6.49 -21.00
C CYS A 25 1.10 -6.07 -22.26
N GLY A 26 1.55 -4.83 -22.34
CA GLY A 26 2.26 -4.33 -23.50
C GLY A 26 1.42 -3.98 -24.71
N ASP A 27 0.10 -4.08 -24.64
CA ASP A 27 -0.80 -3.79 -25.75
C ASP A 27 -0.59 -2.34 -26.25
N PRO A 28 -0.10 -2.14 -27.49
CA PRO A 28 0.13 -0.82 -28.06
C PRO A 28 -1.19 -0.11 -28.41
N ASN A 29 -2.29 -0.85 -28.51
CA ASN A 29 -3.60 -0.31 -28.87
C ASN A 29 -4.45 0.07 -27.64
N ARG A 30 -3.80 0.34 -26.51
CA ARG A 30 -4.47 0.83 -25.30
C ARG A 30 -5.23 2.12 -25.63
N ALA A 31 -6.53 2.14 -25.36
CA ALA A 31 -7.32 3.35 -25.58
C ALA A 31 -6.81 4.53 -24.70
N PRO A 32 -6.73 5.76 -25.24
CA PRO A 32 -6.24 6.93 -24.52
C PRO A 32 -7.01 7.19 -23.21
N GLY A 33 -6.31 7.74 -22.22
CA GLY A 33 -6.89 8.07 -20.92
C GLY A 33 -7.13 6.89 -19.98
N ASN A 34 -6.86 5.64 -20.40
CA ASN A 34 -6.90 4.49 -19.51
C ASN A 34 -5.59 4.35 -18.73
N TRP A 35 -5.60 4.65 -17.44
CA TRP A 35 -4.47 4.48 -16.55
C TRP A 35 -4.93 3.90 -15.22
N HIS A 36 -3.97 3.45 -14.43
CA HIS A 36 -4.20 2.97 -13.09
C HIS A 36 -3.22 3.64 -12.13
N SER A 37 -3.66 3.87 -10.91
CA SER A 37 -2.82 4.27 -9.79
C SER A 37 -3.30 3.49 -8.58
N GLU A 38 -2.39 2.87 -7.86
CA GLU A 38 -2.69 2.27 -6.56
C GLU A 38 -2.63 3.37 -5.46
N ASP A 39 -1.96 4.50 -5.72
CA ASP A 39 -1.82 5.64 -4.82
C ASP A 39 -2.62 6.87 -5.29
N TYR A 40 -3.85 6.99 -4.79
CA TYR A 40 -4.71 8.15 -5.03
C TYR A 40 -4.46 9.32 -4.06
N SER A 41 -3.26 9.41 -3.45
CA SER A 41 -2.90 10.52 -2.58
C SER A 41 -2.68 11.83 -3.36
N GLU A 42 -2.78 12.95 -2.64
CA GLU A 42 -2.48 14.28 -3.16
C GLU A 42 -1.12 14.75 -2.58
N PRO A 43 -0.23 15.37 -3.38
CA PRO A 43 -0.40 15.69 -4.79
C PRO A 43 -0.32 14.45 -5.69
N PHE A 44 -1.23 14.37 -6.65
CA PHE A 44 -1.31 13.22 -7.54
C PHE A 44 -0.09 13.15 -8.47
N SER A 45 0.63 12.03 -8.46
CA SER A 45 1.76 11.75 -9.35
C SER A 45 1.33 10.92 -10.57
N PHE A 46 1.74 11.34 -11.76
CA PHE A 46 1.58 10.58 -13.01
C PHE A 46 2.90 9.91 -13.44
N GLU A 47 3.80 9.66 -12.50
CA GLU A 47 5.06 8.96 -12.73
C GLU A 47 4.99 7.55 -12.15
N ALA A 48 5.86 6.66 -12.61
CA ALA A 48 6.04 5.36 -11.96
C ALA A 48 6.86 5.55 -10.68
N PRO A 49 6.53 4.84 -9.58
CA PRO A 49 5.56 3.75 -9.48
C PRO A 49 4.13 4.17 -9.09
N GLU A 50 3.82 5.46 -8.99
CA GLU A 50 2.52 5.94 -8.49
C GLU A 50 1.38 5.72 -9.50
N SER A 51 1.67 5.86 -10.80
CA SER A 51 0.70 5.73 -11.88
C SER A 51 1.28 5.02 -13.09
N PHE A 52 0.44 4.23 -13.77
CA PHE A 52 0.82 3.46 -14.95
C PHE A 52 -0.23 3.57 -16.08
N PRO A 53 0.19 3.59 -17.35
CA PRO A 53 -0.72 3.38 -18.47
C PRO A 53 -1.25 1.94 -18.46
N VAL A 54 -2.55 1.72 -18.31
CA VAL A 54 -3.10 0.36 -18.21
C VAL A 54 -4.37 0.24 -19.06
N CYS A 55 -4.47 -0.77 -19.93
CA CYS A 55 -5.65 -0.98 -20.75
C CYS A 55 -6.88 -1.38 -19.92
N GLY A 56 -8.09 -1.10 -20.42
CA GLY A 56 -9.33 -1.33 -19.67
C GLY A 56 -9.50 -2.76 -19.13
N VAL A 57 -9.00 -3.77 -19.85
CA VAL A 57 -9.07 -5.16 -19.39
C VAL A 57 -8.10 -5.43 -18.25
N CYS A 58 -6.84 -5.00 -18.37
CA CYS A 58 -5.85 -5.10 -17.31
C CYS A 58 -6.29 -4.31 -16.07
N HIS A 59 -6.86 -3.11 -16.27
CA HIS A 59 -7.39 -2.28 -15.20
C HIS A 59 -8.56 -2.96 -14.48
N SER A 60 -9.49 -3.55 -15.22
CA SER A 60 -10.59 -4.33 -14.62
C SER A 60 -10.06 -5.52 -13.82
N ARG A 61 -9.00 -6.19 -14.30
CA ARG A 61 -8.38 -7.33 -13.61
C ARG A 61 -7.67 -6.91 -12.33
N LEU A 62 -6.97 -5.77 -12.32
CA LEU A 62 -6.37 -5.20 -11.11
C LEU A 62 -7.41 -5.03 -10.00
N HIS A 63 -8.57 -4.45 -10.31
CA HIS A 63 -9.63 -4.26 -9.31
C HIS A 63 -10.33 -5.56 -8.91
N LYS A 64 -10.44 -6.53 -9.84
CA LYS A 64 -11.08 -7.83 -9.57
C LYS A 64 -10.16 -8.81 -8.85
N ARG A 65 -8.86 -8.54 -8.75
CA ARG A 65 -7.86 -9.46 -8.16
C ARG A 65 -8.23 -9.90 -6.74
N PHE A 66 -8.86 -9.01 -5.96
CA PHE A 66 -9.29 -9.28 -4.59
C PHE A 66 -10.43 -10.31 -4.50
N ASN A 67 -11.25 -10.43 -5.54
CA ASN A 67 -12.39 -11.35 -5.58
C ASN A 67 -12.18 -12.48 -6.61
N ALA A 68 -10.95 -12.66 -7.09
CA ALA A 68 -10.63 -13.68 -8.06
C ALA A 68 -10.61 -15.06 -7.37
N GLU A 69 -11.00 -16.10 -8.11
CA GLU A 69 -10.84 -17.48 -7.63
C GLU A 69 -9.36 -17.75 -7.32
N PRO A 70 -9.04 -18.58 -6.30
CA PRO A 70 -7.66 -18.97 -6.01
C PRO A 70 -6.91 -19.42 -7.28
N GLY A 71 -5.72 -18.88 -7.49
CA GLY A 71 -4.90 -19.15 -8.67
C GLY A 71 -5.29 -18.41 -9.95
N GLU A 72 -6.47 -17.76 -10.05
CA GLU A 72 -6.89 -17.05 -11.28
C GLU A 72 -6.01 -15.82 -11.54
N TRP A 73 -5.65 -15.06 -10.50
CA TRP A 73 -4.72 -13.93 -10.66
C TRP A 73 -3.36 -14.40 -11.17
N LYS A 74 -2.81 -15.46 -10.57
CA LYS A 74 -1.51 -16.01 -10.98
C LYS A 74 -1.57 -16.56 -12.40
N LEU A 75 -2.66 -17.21 -12.79
CA LEU A 75 -2.90 -17.62 -14.19
C LEU A 75 -2.89 -16.41 -15.14
N TYR A 76 -3.53 -15.31 -14.74
CA TYR A 76 -3.53 -14.09 -15.54
C TYR A 76 -2.12 -13.51 -15.67
N CYS A 77 -1.35 -13.44 -14.59
CA CYS A 77 0.06 -13.04 -14.62
C CYS A 77 0.89 -13.93 -15.56
N LEU A 78 0.75 -15.26 -15.47
CA LEU A 78 1.42 -16.20 -16.37
C LEU A 78 1.05 -15.97 -17.83
N PHE A 79 -0.20 -15.64 -18.12
CA PHE A 79 -0.67 -15.33 -19.47
C PHE A 79 -0.07 -14.02 -20.02
N LEU A 80 0.08 -12.99 -19.17
CA LEU A 80 0.79 -11.78 -19.56
C LEU A 80 2.29 -12.04 -19.77
N ALA A 81 2.89 -12.83 -18.88
CA ALA A 81 4.28 -13.25 -18.98
C ALA A 81 4.54 -14.19 -20.17
N SER A 82 3.52 -14.82 -20.77
CA SER A 82 3.67 -15.53 -22.04
C SER A 82 3.50 -14.62 -23.25
N GLY A 83 3.35 -13.30 -23.06
CA GLY A 83 3.20 -12.31 -24.14
C GLY A 83 1.76 -12.08 -24.58
N GLY A 84 0.77 -12.58 -23.83
CA GLY A 84 -0.65 -12.37 -24.11
C GLY A 84 -1.13 -10.96 -23.74
N TYR A 85 -2.00 -10.36 -24.56
CA TYR A 85 -2.63 -9.09 -24.20
C TYR A 85 -3.83 -9.32 -23.29
N GLY A 86 -4.08 -8.40 -22.36
CA GLY A 86 -5.20 -8.55 -21.43
C GLY A 86 -6.55 -8.81 -22.13
N SER A 87 -6.76 -8.19 -23.29
CA SER A 87 -7.95 -8.35 -24.15
C SER A 87 -8.11 -9.74 -24.79
N GLU A 88 -7.06 -10.55 -24.78
CA GLU A 88 -7.01 -11.89 -25.37
C GLU A 88 -7.26 -12.98 -24.34
N PHE A 89 -7.08 -12.70 -23.05
CA PHE A 89 -7.12 -13.73 -22.00
C PHE A 89 -8.42 -14.56 -22.02
N THR A 90 -9.57 -13.92 -22.15
CA THR A 90 -10.87 -14.62 -22.22
C THR A 90 -11.22 -15.12 -23.61
N LYS A 91 -10.45 -14.72 -24.64
CA LYS A 91 -10.61 -15.22 -26.02
C LYS A 91 -9.79 -16.49 -26.24
N CYS A 92 -8.60 -16.56 -25.65
CA CYS A 92 -7.69 -17.69 -25.75
C CYS A 92 -8.01 -18.83 -24.77
N MET A 93 -8.69 -18.53 -23.66
CA MET A 93 -9.06 -19.52 -22.66
C MET A 93 -10.53 -19.38 -22.25
N THR A 94 -11.29 -20.46 -22.42
CA THR A 94 -12.67 -20.55 -21.96
C THR A 94 -12.73 -20.46 -20.43
N LEU A 95 -13.91 -20.13 -19.88
CA LEU A 95 -14.09 -20.10 -18.43
C LEU A 95 -13.76 -21.44 -17.77
N ARG A 96 -14.10 -22.56 -18.42
CA ARG A 96 -13.83 -23.91 -17.91
C ARG A 96 -12.33 -24.18 -17.83
N GLU A 97 -11.58 -23.86 -18.87
CA GLU A 97 -10.12 -24.03 -18.90
C GLU A 97 -9.44 -23.15 -17.85
N ARG A 98 -9.84 -21.88 -17.75
CA ARG A 98 -9.29 -20.96 -16.75
C ARG A 98 -9.52 -21.46 -15.33
N ARG A 99 -10.71 -21.98 -15.01
CA ARG A 99 -11.00 -22.58 -13.70
C ARG A 99 -10.16 -23.82 -13.43
N ALA A 100 -10.01 -24.71 -14.42
CA ALA A 100 -9.20 -25.92 -14.28
C ALA A 100 -7.72 -25.58 -14.03
N LEU A 101 -7.15 -24.62 -14.78
CA LEU A 101 -5.77 -24.17 -14.61
C LEU A 101 -5.57 -23.41 -13.29
N ALA A 102 -6.50 -22.53 -12.92
CA ALA A 102 -6.47 -21.82 -11.65
C ALA A 102 -6.48 -22.77 -10.45
N ALA A 103 -7.32 -23.82 -10.48
CA ALA A 103 -7.36 -24.84 -9.45
C ALA A 103 -6.02 -25.57 -9.31
N ARG A 104 -5.38 -25.95 -10.43
CA ARG A 104 -4.04 -26.57 -10.44
C ARG A 104 -2.99 -25.65 -9.81
N ILE A 105 -2.97 -24.38 -10.22
CA ILE A 105 -2.07 -23.37 -9.64
C ILE A 105 -2.32 -23.18 -8.14
N SER A 106 -3.59 -23.18 -7.72
CA SER A 106 -3.95 -23.08 -6.30
C SER A 106 -3.53 -24.30 -5.48
N SER A 107 -3.32 -25.45 -6.13
CA SER A 107 -2.70 -26.65 -5.53
C SER A 107 -1.18 -26.65 -5.67
N GLU A 108 -0.57 -25.48 -5.91
CA GLU A 108 0.88 -25.27 -6.08
C GLU A 108 1.50 -26.02 -7.26
N GLU A 109 0.68 -26.48 -8.21
CA GLU A 109 1.19 -27.11 -9.41
C GLU A 109 1.83 -26.06 -10.33
N ARG A 110 3.04 -26.35 -10.81
CA ARG A 110 3.73 -25.50 -11.80
C ARG A 110 3.06 -25.64 -13.16
N ILE A 111 2.53 -24.53 -13.66
CA ILE A 111 1.94 -24.42 -15.00
C ILE A 111 2.83 -23.54 -15.87
N GLU A 112 3.09 -24.01 -17.10
CA GLU A 112 3.77 -23.24 -18.13
C GLU A 112 2.82 -23.03 -19.31
N LEU A 113 2.72 -21.79 -19.78
CA LEU A 113 1.94 -21.43 -20.95
C LEU A 113 2.88 -21.29 -22.15
N ALA A 114 2.41 -21.69 -23.32
CA ALA A 114 3.17 -21.49 -24.56
C ALA A 114 3.43 -19.99 -24.78
N SER A 115 4.66 -19.64 -25.17
CA SER A 115 5.01 -18.28 -25.55
C SER A 115 4.16 -17.85 -26.75
N MET A 116 3.46 -16.73 -26.59
CA MET A 116 2.61 -16.13 -27.63
C MET A 116 3.36 -15.04 -28.39
N ARG A 117 4.24 -14.31 -27.70
CA ARG A 117 5.02 -13.20 -28.25
C ARG A 117 6.35 -13.07 -27.52
N GLU A 118 7.33 -12.48 -28.22
CA GLU A 118 8.57 -12.03 -27.60
C GLU A 118 8.26 -10.95 -26.56
N LEU A 119 8.79 -11.11 -25.36
CA LEU A 119 8.61 -10.17 -24.28
C LEU A 119 9.67 -9.08 -24.39
N VAL A 120 9.23 -7.84 -24.48
CA VAL A 120 10.09 -6.70 -24.16
C VAL A 120 10.27 -6.67 -22.65
N ASP A 121 11.53 -6.56 -22.19
CA ASP A 121 11.88 -6.43 -20.78
C ASP A 121 11.10 -5.26 -20.16
N ARG A 122 10.21 -5.57 -19.22
CA ARG A 122 9.26 -4.63 -18.62
C ARG A 122 9.14 -4.91 -17.13
N PRO A 123 8.97 -3.88 -16.28
CA PRO A 123 8.77 -4.09 -14.86
C PRO A 123 7.47 -4.84 -14.59
N ASN A 124 7.52 -6.06 -14.05
CA ASN A 124 6.35 -6.87 -13.71
C ASN A 124 5.72 -6.50 -12.36
N TRP A 125 5.59 -5.20 -12.08
CA TRP A 125 5.16 -4.67 -10.77
C TRP A 125 3.80 -5.20 -10.29
N TRP A 126 2.95 -5.64 -11.22
CA TRP A 126 1.63 -6.18 -10.92
C TRP A 126 1.67 -7.60 -10.32
N GLU A 127 2.75 -8.37 -10.52
CA GLU A 127 2.83 -9.74 -10.01
C GLU A 127 2.87 -9.79 -8.48
N ASP A 128 3.49 -8.78 -7.87
CA ASP A 128 3.71 -8.69 -6.43
C ASP A 128 2.59 -7.93 -5.69
N LEU A 129 1.52 -7.54 -6.40
CA LEU A 129 0.39 -6.88 -5.78
C LEU A 129 -0.33 -7.82 -4.82
N THR A 130 -0.73 -7.25 -3.69
CA THR A 130 -1.53 -7.98 -2.71
C THR A 130 -2.88 -8.40 -3.30
N LEU A 131 -3.25 -9.66 -3.03
CA LEU A 131 -4.58 -10.23 -3.31
C LEU A 131 -5.50 -10.21 -2.09
N ASP A 132 -4.94 -9.84 -0.93
CA ASP A 132 -5.67 -9.72 0.32
C ASP A 132 -6.81 -8.70 0.20
N PRO A 133 -8.09 -9.13 0.25
CA PRO A 133 -9.23 -8.22 0.14
C PRO A 133 -9.26 -7.19 1.26
N GLU A 134 -8.66 -7.49 2.42
CA GLU A 134 -8.59 -6.54 3.53
C GLU A 134 -7.80 -5.28 3.14
N SER A 135 -6.91 -5.36 2.15
CA SER A 135 -6.18 -4.20 1.63
C SER A 135 -7.11 -3.16 0.98
N LEU A 136 -8.35 -3.51 0.64
CA LEU A 136 -9.32 -2.54 0.12
C LEU A 136 -9.76 -1.54 1.20
N GLU A 137 -9.64 -1.88 2.47
CA GLU A 137 -10.11 -1.05 3.57
C GLU A 137 -9.01 -0.73 4.57
N ALA A 138 -7.94 -1.51 4.55
CA ALA A 138 -6.88 -1.37 5.52
C ALA A 138 -6.06 -0.07 5.31
N PRO A 139 -5.77 0.68 6.39
CA PRO A 139 -4.91 1.87 6.33
C PRO A 139 -3.49 1.58 5.86
N TRP A 140 -2.95 0.38 6.08
CA TRP A 140 -1.61 0.02 5.56
C TRP A 140 -1.58 -0.08 4.04
N ALA A 141 -2.70 -0.42 3.42
CA ALA A 141 -2.84 -0.50 1.97
C ALA A 141 -3.19 0.84 1.35
N ARG A 142 -3.74 1.74 2.17
CA ARG A 142 -4.09 3.10 1.82
C ARG A 142 -3.41 4.02 2.83
N PRO A 143 -2.08 4.20 2.79
CA PRO A 143 -1.37 5.09 3.71
C PRO A 143 -1.77 6.54 3.41
N ARG A 144 -3.00 6.90 3.79
CA ARG A 144 -3.53 8.23 3.70
C ARG A 144 -3.49 8.78 5.10
N PRO A 145 -2.55 9.69 5.39
CA PRO A 145 -2.84 10.69 6.38
C PRO A 145 -4.20 11.30 6.04
N LEU A 146 -5.24 11.02 6.85
CA LEU A 146 -6.56 11.67 6.77
C LEU A 146 -6.43 13.20 6.79
N ARG A 147 -5.24 13.70 7.18
CA ARG A 147 -4.74 15.06 7.08
C ARG A 147 -3.24 15.02 6.77
N PRO A 148 -2.67 16.02 6.06
CA PRO A 148 -1.23 16.10 5.84
C PRO A 148 -0.47 15.91 7.16
N ARG A 149 0.39 14.89 7.20
CA ARG A 149 1.28 14.66 8.33
C ARG A 149 2.61 15.36 8.11
N PRO A 150 3.36 15.65 9.19
CA PRO A 150 4.73 16.11 9.09
C PRO A 150 5.57 15.17 8.21
N ASP A 151 6.42 15.76 7.38
CA ASP A 151 7.40 15.01 6.59
C ASP A 151 8.51 14.42 7.50
N ALA A 152 9.40 13.63 6.89
CA ALA A 152 10.47 12.98 7.62
C ALA A 152 11.46 13.98 8.26
N ASP A 153 11.61 15.19 7.71
CA ASP A 153 12.58 16.18 8.21
C ASP A 153 12.00 16.96 9.39
N ALA A 154 10.70 17.26 9.36
CA ALA A 154 9.94 17.78 10.50
C ALA A 154 10.00 16.77 11.67
N PHE A 155 9.71 15.49 11.42
CA PHE A 155 9.86 14.45 12.45
C PHE A 155 11.29 14.36 12.98
N SER A 156 12.30 14.41 12.11
CA SER A 156 13.70 14.34 12.52
C SER A 156 14.09 15.54 13.39
N THR A 157 13.60 16.73 13.06
CA THR A 157 13.82 17.96 13.84
C THR A 157 13.19 17.82 15.21
N ALA A 158 11.94 17.38 15.29
CA ALA A 158 11.25 17.17 16.56
C ALA A 158 11.93 16.11 17.41
N PHE A 159 12.28 14.95 16.83
CA PHE A 159 12.94 13.86 17.55
C PHE A 159 14.28 14.28 18.19
N LYS A 160 15.00 15.26 17.62
CA LYS A 160 16.23 15.80 18.22
C LYS A 160 16.01 16.62 19.50
N GLN A 161 14.78 17.06 19.77
CA GLN A 161 14.46 17.92 20.91
C GLN A 161 14.29 17.15 22.23
N PHE A 162 14.28 15.82 22.18
CA PHE A 162 14.05 15.01 23.37
C PHE A 162 14.91 13.74 23.36
N GLU A 163 15.30 13.32 24.55
CA GLU A 163 15.87 12.00 24.77
C GLU A 163 14.75 10.96 24.85
N PHE A 164 14.84 9.93 24.00
CA PHE A 164 13.94 8.78 24.06
C PHE A 164 14.43 7.81 25.13
N SER A 165 13.52 7.42 26.01
CA SER A 165 13.73 6.26 26.90
C SER A 165 13.91 4.99 26.08
N GLU A 166 14.56 3.97 26.67
CA GLU A 166 14.77 2.70 25.98
C GLU A 166 13.46 2.03 25.56
N THR A 167 12.41 2.16 26.37
CA THR A 167 11.06 1.70 26.04
C THR A 167 10.49 2.42 24.81
N GLU A 168 10.62 3.75 24.74
CA GLU A 168 10.15 4.53 23.58
C GLU A 168 10.91 4.16 22.30
N ARG A 169 12.23 3.98 22.39
CA ARG A 169 13.07 3.51 21.26
C ARG A 169 12.65 2.12 20.81
N SER A 170 12.45 1.20 21.75
CA SER A 170 12.04 -0.17 21.47
C SER A 170 10.65 -0.27 20.85
N ILE A 171 9.69 0.58 21.26
CA ILE A 171 8.36 0.68 20.62
C ILE A 171 8.50 1.13 19.16
N LEU A 172 9.20 2.24 18.92
CA LEU A 172 9.41 2.75 17.55
C LEU A 172 10.12 1.70 16.68
N ARG A 173 11.13 1.03 17.24
CA ARG A 173 11.89 -0.04 16.57
C ARG A 173 11.02 -1.19 16.17
N PHE A 174 10.32 -1.80 17.12
CA PHE A 174 9.46 -2.94 16.84
C PHE A 174 8.36 -2.59 15.83
N HIS A 175 7.66 -1.46 16.01
CA HIS A 175 6.56 -1.09 15.14
C HIS A 175 7.03 -0.81 13.70
N SER A 176 8.14 -0.10 13.53
CA SER A 176 8.73 0.16 12.21
C SER A 176 9.25 -1.10 11.50
N ALA A 177 9.72 -2.10 12.26
CA ALA A 177 10.24 -3.36 11.73
C ALA A 177 9.14 -4.42 11.50
N SER A 178 7.94 -4.19 12.01
CA SER A 178 6.81 -5.12 11.82
C SER A 178 6.42 -5.20 10.35
N SER A 179 5.85 -6.33 9.92
CA SER A 179 5.38 -6.49 8.55
C SER A 179 4.41 -5.37 8.18
N ARG A 180 4.66 -4.70 7.04
CA ARG A 180 3.91 -3.51 6.57
C ARG A 180 3.91 -2.33 7.56
N ARG A 181 4.81 -2.34 8.55
CA ARG A 181 4.82 -1.45 9.73
C ARG A 181 3.53 -1.53 10.54
N THR A 182 2.87 -2.69 10.52
CA THR A 182 1.58 -2.91 11.18
C THR A 182 1.76 -3.79 12.40
N ALA A 183 1.23 -3.36 13.54
CA ALA A 183 1.20 -4.17 14.75
C ALA A 183 -0.02 -3.82 15.64
N SER A 184 -0.54 -4.83 16.33
CA SER A 184 -1.46 -4.60 17.45
C SER A 184 -0.70 -4.15 18.69
N MET A 185 -1.38 -3.43 19.58
CA MET A 185 -0.78 -2.99 20.86
C MET A 185 -0.31 -4.16 21.72
N ARG A 186 -0.96 -5.30 21.59
CA ARG A 186 -0.59 -6.53 22.28
C ARG A 186 0.70 -7.12 21.71
N GLN A 187 0.86 -7.14 20.39
CA GLN A 187 2.10 -7.57 19.75
C GLN A 187 3.27 -6.70 20.21
N ILE A 188 3.09 -5.37 20.22
CA ILE A 188 4.12 -4.44 20.73
C ILE A 188 4.37 -4.68 22.22
N ALA A 189 3.34 -4.85 23.05
CA ALA A 189 3.50 -5.09 24.48
C ALA A 189 4.28 -6.37 24.79
N LYS A 190 3.98 -7.45 24.05
CA LYS A 190 4.67 -8.73 24.18
C LYS A 190 6.15 -8.60 23.79
N ALA A 191 6.44 -7.91 22.69
CA ALA A 191 7.79 -7.79 22.17
C ALA A 191 8.68 -6.81 22.95
N VAL A 192 8.12 -5.67 23.39
CA VAL A 192 8.88 -4.58 24.03
C VAL A 192 8.92 -4.75 25.55
N LEU A 193 7.81 -5.14 26.17
CA LEU A 193 7.66 -5.13 27.62
C LEU A 193 7.60 -6.55 28.23
N GLY A 194 7.58 -7.60 27.41
CA GLY A 194 7.41 -8.98 27.88
C GLY A 194 6.05 -9.26 28.52
N VAL A 195 5.05 -8.40 28.31
CA VAL A 195 3.71 -8.53 28.93
C VAL A 195 2.60 -8.55 27.89
N ASN A 196 1.51 -9.24 28.19
CA ASN A 196 0.33 -9.33 27.31
C ASN A 196 -0.70 -8.20 27.58
N LYS A 197 -0.24 -7.01 28.01
CA LYS A 197 -1.07 -5.88 28.46
C LYS A 197 -0.98 -4.70 27.48
N PRO A 198 -1.91 -4.58 26.49
CA PRO A 198 -1.85 -3.53 25.47
C PRO A 198 -1.94 -2.11 26.05
N GLN A 199 -2.55 -1.93 27.22
CA GLN A 199 -2.71 -0.63 27.88
C GLN A 199 -1.37 0.02 28.24
N SER A 200 -0.37 -0.78 28.62
CA SER A 200 0.95 -0.29 29.02
C SER A 200 1.70 0.36 27.84
N VAL A 201 1.65 -0.27 26.67
CA VAL A 201 2.23 0.29 25.44
C VAL A 201 1.41 1.47 24.93
N ASN A 202 0.08 1.39 24.94
CA ASN A 202 -0.78 2.53 24.56
C ASN A 202 -0.42 3.80 25.35
N LEU A 203 -0.19 3.67 26.66
CA LEU A 203 0.20 4.78 27.51
C LEU A 203 1.62 5.30 27.19
N ALA A 204 2.60 4.41 27.01
CA ALA A 204 3.96 4.80 26.65
C ALA A 204 4.01 5.48 25.28
N TYR A 205 3.40 4.87 24.27
CA TYR A 205 3.39 5.36 22.90
C TYR A 205 2.55 6.64 22.76
N GLY A 206 1.41 6.72 23.43
CA GLY A 206 0.59 7.94 23.48
C GLY A 206 1.29 9.11 24.17
N ARG A 207 2.05 8.85 25.26
CA ARG A 207 2.88 9.89 25.90
C ARG A 207 3.97 10.39 24.97
N LEU A 208 4.65 9.49 24.28
CA LEU A 208 5.64 9.86 23.28
C LEU A 208 5.01 10.72 22.18
N ALA A 209 3.91 10.25 21.58
CA ALA A 209 3.21 10.97 20.52
C ALA A 209 2.76 12.35 20.99
N LYS A 210 2.26 12.49 22.23
CA LYS A 210 1.92 13.78 22.81
C LYS A 210 3.10 14.76 22.89
N LYS A 211 4.30 14.29 23.29
CA LYS A 211 5.51 15.12 23.31
C LYS A 211 5.82 15.66 21.91
N VAL A 212 5.83 14.77 20.92
CA VAL A 212 6.16 15.12 19.53
C VAL A 212 5.09 16.01 18.90
N CYS A 213 3.80 15.79 19.22
CA CYS A 213 2.72 16.70 18.82
C CYS A 213 2.95 18.12 19.35
N GLY A 214 3.43 18.26 20.59
CA GLY A 214 3.72 19.57 21.18
C GLY A 214 4.81 20.32 20.40
N GLU A 215 5.89 19.61 20.08
CA GLU A 215 7.01 20.16 19.31
C GLU A 215 6.62 20.55 17.88
N LEU A 216 5.85 19.69 17.21
CA LEU A 216 5.38 19.93 15.85
C LEU A 216 4.16 20.86 15.78
N GLN A 217 3.66 21.34 16.92
CA GLN A 217 2.37 22.04 17.04
C GLN A 217 1.21 21.30 16.34
N TRP A 218 1.28 19.98 16.33
CA TRP A 218 0.38 19.13 15.58
C TRP A 218 -0.83 18.70 16.42
N HIS A 219 -2.02 18.77 15.83
CA HIS A 219 -3.27 18.52 16.51
C HIS A 219 -3.79 17.09 16.23
N PRO A 220 -3.88 16.21 17.24
CA PRO A 220 -4.31 14.83 17.04
C PRO A 220 -5.77 14.70 16.61
N ASP A 221 -6.06 13.55 16.00
CA ASP A 221 -7.43 13.12 15.75
C ASP A 221 -8.20 13.00 17.06
N ARG A 222 -9.52 13.11 16.98
CA ARG A 222 -10.41 12.99 18.12
C ARG A 222 -11.37 11.84 17.92
N ARG A 223 -11.66 11.12 19.01
CA ARG A 223 -12.74 10.12 19.05
C ARG A 223 -14.10 10.83 19.09
N ALA A 224 -15.18 10.05 18.95
CA ALA A 224 -16.56 10.55 19.07
C ALA A 224 -16.84 11.25 20.41
N ASP A 225 -16.18 10.81 21.48
CA ASP A 225 -16.25 11.43 22.82
C ASP A 225 -15.39 12.70 22.97
N GLY A 226 -14.71 13.14 21.90
CA GLY A 226 -13.83 14.31 21.88
C GLY A 226 -12.42 14.07 22.41
N SER A 227 -12.13 12.89 22.96
CA SER A 227 -10.79 12.54 23.47
C SER A 227 -9.76 12.44 22.35
N LYS A 228 -8.51 12.82 22.64
CA LYS A 228 -7.42 12.89 21.66
C LYS A 228 -6.82 11.51 21.40
N ILE A 229 -6.66 11.17 20.12
CA ILE A 229 -5.96 9.99 19.63
C ILE A 229 -4.51 10.40 19.35
N TRP A 230 -3.69 10.57 20.39
CA TRP A 230 -2.32 11.08 20.23
C TRP A 230 -1.49 10.31 19.20
N MET A 231 -1.70 9.00 19.14
CA MET A 231 -1.01 8.12 18.19
C MET A 231 -1.27 8.42 16.72
N SER A 232 -2.31 9.17 16.37
CA SER A 232 -2.63 9.51 14.98
C SER A 232 -1.52 10.29 14.26
N LEU A 233 -0.59 10.88 15.04
CA LEU A 233 0.64 11.47 14.51
C LEU A 233 1.58 10.40 13.92
N PHE A 234 1.74 9.27 14.61
CA PHE A 234 2.71 8.23 14.24
C PHE A 234 2.13 7.08 13.45
N ALA A 235 0.83 6.84 13.56
CA ALA A 235 0.22 5.65 13.01
C ALA A 235 -1.26 5.85 12.68
N GLU A 236 -1.74 5.05 11.73
CA GLU A 236 -3.15 4.92 11.41
C GLU A 236 -3.70 3.66 12.06
N GLY A 237 -4.80 3.84 12.77
CA GLY A 237 -5.46 2.77 13.48
C GLY A 237 -6.63 2.22 12.67
N TRP A 238 -6.78 0.90 12.67
CA TRP A 238 -7.97 0.24 12.16
C TRP A 238 -8.30 -1.01 12.96
N GLN A 239 -9.58 -1.37 12.95
CA GLN A 239 -10.06 -2.60 13.55
C GLN A 239 -10.57 -3.52 12.45
N PRO A 240 -9.89 -4.64 12.18
CA PRO A 240 -10.43 -5.68 11.31
C PRO A 240 -11.66 -6.33 11.98
N ALA A 241 -12.60 -6.86 11.21
CA ALA A 241 -13.86 -7.42 11.74
C ALA A 241 -13.65 -8.54 12.78
N VAL A 242 -12.58 -9.34 12.62
CA VAL A 242 -12.30 -10.53 13.44
C VAL A 242 -10.99 -10.47 14.22
N ARG A 243 -10.27 -9.34 14.19
CA ARG A 243 -8.96 -9.19 14.85
C ARG A 243 -8.92 -8.00 15.79
N GLU A 244 -7.86 -7.96 16.61
CA GLU A 244 -7.57 -6.83 17.49
C GLU A 244 -7.29 -5.57 16.66
N TYR A 245 -7.50 -4.41 17.27
CA TYR A 245 -7.14 -3.12 16.69
C TYR A 245 -5.64 -3.08 16.35
N GLU A 246 -5.34 -2.80 15.09
CA GLU A 246 -3.99 -2.72 14.54
C GLU A 246 -3.63 -1.26 14.26
N TRP A 247 -2.36 -0.94 14.45
CA TRP A 247 -1.78 0.36 14.10
C TRP A 247 -0.78 0.14 12.97
N THR A 248 -0.81 1.00 11.97
CA THR A 248 0.18 1.04 10.89
C THR A 248 1.01 2.30 11.02
N MET A 249 2.32 2.17 11.28
CA MET A 249 3.21 3.32 11.39
C MET A 249 3.37 4.06 10.06
N VAL A 250 3.30 5.39 10.12
CA VAL A 250 3.47 6.25 8.96
C VAL A 250 4.93 6.23 8.49
N SER A 251 5.13 6.16 7.17
CA SER A 251 6.45 5.99 6.56
C SER A 251 7.40 7.15 6.88
N THR A 252 6.90 8.38 6.98
CA THR A 252 7.72 9.56 7.29
C THR A 252 8.29 9.50 8.71
N ALA A 253 7.51 9.09 9.70
CA ALA A 253 7.98 8.90 11.08
C ALA A 253 8.99 7.75 11.19
N ALA A 254 8.75 6.64 10.49
CA ALA A 254 9.70 5.52 10.45
C ALA A 254 11.03 5.94 9.81
N THR A 255 10.97 6.68 8.70
CA THR A 255 12.16 7.22 8.02
C THR A 255 12.96 8.15 8.92
N ALA A 256 12.29 9.06 9.63
CA ALA A 256 12.93 9.96 10.58
C ALA A 256 13.63 9.21 11.73
N ALA A 257 12.96 8.19 12.29
CA ALA A 257 13.56 7.37 13.35
C ALA A 257 14.81 6.62 12.85
N LYS A 258 14.82 6.16 11.58
CA LYS A 258 16.01 5.56 10.96
C LYS A 258 17.13 6.56 10.76
N LYS A 259 16.84 7.76 10.23
CA LYS A 259 17.83 8.83 10.03
C LYS A 259 18.58 9.20 11.31
N LEU A 260 17.95 9.05 12.48
CA LEU A 260 18.53 9.41 13.78
C LEU A 260 19.17 8.23 14.54
N GLY A 261 19.29 7.05 13.91
CA GLY A 261 19.86 5.87 14.56
C GLY A 261 19.01 5.35 15.74
N ILE A 262 17.73 5.73 15.80
CA ILE A 262 16.77 5.15 16.75
C ILE A 262 16.41 3.73 16.28
N LEU A 263 16.31 3.57 14.96
CA LEU A 263 16.17 2.29 14.26
C LEU A 263 17.54 1.81 13.75
N PRO A 264 17.77 0.48 13.68
CA PRO A 264 18.93 -0.06 12.97
C PRO A 264 18.92 0.28 11.47
#